data_AF-A0A8N5ERV7-F1
#
_entry.id   AF-A0A8N5ERV7-F1
#
_cell.length_a   1.000
_cell.length_b   1.000
_cell.length_c   1.000
_cell.angle_alpha   90.00
_cell.angle_beta   90.00
_cell.angle_gamma   90.00
#
_symmetry.space_group_name_H-M   'P 1'
#
loop_
_entity.id
_entity.type
_entity.pdbx_description
1 polymer ?
#
loop_
_entity_poly.entity_id
_entity_poly.type
_entity_poly.pdbx_seq_one_letter_code
_entity_poly.pdbx_strand_id
1 'polypeptide(L)'
;MEKVQDRVESTKKVAVLSLFIFDAFVQQKVSVEVLEHLEHLALVDFRDAEGVERLQKAIQFADQLHEVNTDGVEPMDSVLEDRCLYLREDDVTEGNCTKELLENAREKVEEYFVAPPGNIPLPKLEEQETFLQGSQ
;
A
#
# COMPACT_ATOMS: atom_id res chain seq x y z
N MET A 1 -43.01 -36.75 17.75
CA MET A 1 -42.82 -35.73 16.69
C MET A 1 -42.05 -34.50 17.19
N GLU A 2 -41.97 -34.27 18.50
CA GLU A 2 -41.32 -33.12 19.14
C GLU A 2 -39.78 -33.09 19.02
N LYS A 3 -39.10 -34.25 19.08
CA LYS A 3 -37.62 -34.33 19.04
C LYS A 3 -36.96 -33.94 17.70
N VAL A 4 -37.73 -33.85 16.61
CA VAL A 4 -37.19 -33.45 15.29
C VAL A 4 -37.15 -31.93 15.15
N GLN A 5 -38.08 -31.22 15.81
CA GLN A 5 -38.17 -29.76 15.78
C GLN A 5 -36.98 -29.10 16.50
N ASP A 6 -36.60 -29.64 17.67
CA ASP A 6 -35.46 -29.14 18.46
C ASP A 6 -34.13 -29.22 17.71
N ARG A 7 -33.94 -30.25 16.88
CA ARG A 7 -32.70 -30.46 16.13
C ARG A 7 -32.55 -29.47 14.97
N VAL A 8 -33.67 -29.04 14.38
CA VAL A 8 -33.72 -28.03 13.31
C VAL A 8 -33.53 -26.62 13.86
N GLU A 9 -34.05 -26.33 15.06
CA GLU A 9 -33.81 -25.04 15.74
C GLU A 9 -32.38 -24.92 16.26
N SER A 10 -31.80 -26.01 16.77
CA SER A 10 -30.41 -26.03 17.21
C SER A 10 -29.42 -25.84 16.05
N THR A 11 -29.66 -26.44 14.88
CA THR A 11 -28.79 -26.25 13.71
C THR A 11 -28.95 -24.86 13.09
N LYS A 12 -30.16 -24.28 13.10
CA LYS A 12 -30.38 -22.88 12.72
C LYS A 12 -29.68 -21.91 13.67
N LYS A 13 -29.71 -22.14 14.98
CA LYS A 13 -29.00 -21.29 15.97
C LYS A 13 -27.48 -21.36 15.81
N VAL A 14 -26.92 -22.54 15.54
CA VAL A 14 -25.46 -22.69 15.34
C VAL A 14 -25.01 -22.05 14.03
N ALA A 15 -25.79 -22.18 12.94
CA ALA A 15 -25.47 -21.55 11.65
C ALA A 15 -25.61 -20.01 11.67
N VAL A 16 -26.56 -19.47 12.44
CA VAL A 16 -26.70 -18.02 12.65
C VAL A 16 -25.54 -17.52 13.52
N LEU A 17 -25.15 -18.25 14.58
CA LEU A 17 -24.05 -17.85 15.45
C LEU A 17 -22.68 -17.89 14.73
N SER A 18 -22.46 -18.82 13.78
CA SER A 18 -21.25 -18.83 12.94
C SER A 18 -21.20 -17.69 11.93
N LEU A 19 -22.34 -17.14 11.52
CA LEU A 19 -22.41 -16.02 10.57
C LEU A 19 -22.21 -14.66 11.27
N PHE A 20 -22.61 -14.55 12.55
CA PHE A 20 -22.45 -13.32 13.33
C PHE A 20 -21.06 -13.15 13.96
N ILE A 21 -20.30 -14.23 14.15
CA ILE A 21 -18.93 -14.13 14.71
C ILE A 21 -17.92 -13.63 13.67
N PHE A 22 -18.21 -13.73 12.36
CA PHE A 22 -17.28 -13.30 11.30
C PHE A 22 -17.34 -11.79 10.99
N ASP A 23 -18.38 -11.08 11.45
CA ASP A 23 -18.66 -9.69 11.07
C ASP A 23 -18.64 -8.70 12.26
N ALA A 24 -17.89 -9.02 13.32
CA ALA A 24 -17.48 -8.03 14.32
C ALA A 24 -16.08 -7.49 14.02
N PHE A 25 -15.76 -7.30 12.74
CA PHE A 25 -14.50 -6.70 12.33
C PHE A 25 -14.68 -5.18 12.26
N VAL A 26 -13.90 -4.45 13.07
CA VAL A 26 -13.96 -2.98 13.13
C VAL A 26 -13.63 -2.44 11.74
N GLN A 27 -14.62 -1.84 11.07
CA GLN A 27 -14.38 -1.09 9.83
C GLN A 27 -13.51 0.13 10.19
N GLN A 28 -12.20 -0.03 10.04
CA GLN A 28 -11.27 1.05 10.29
C GLN A 28 -11.43 2.08 9.18
N LYS A 29 -12.20 3.12 9.48
CA LYS A 29 -12.50 4.19 8.53
C LYS A 29 -11.25 5.02 8.31
N VAL A 30 -10.61 4.87 7.16
CA VAL A 30 -9.48 5.73 6.76
C VAL A 30 -9.98 7.16 6.62
N SER A 31 -9.37 8.10 7.36
CA SER A 31 -9.74 9.52 7.34
C SER A 31 -9.16 10.21 6.11
N VAL A 32 -9.77 11.33 5.70
CA VAL A 32 -9.28 12.16 4.60
C VAL A 32 -7.87 12.67 4.88
N GLU A 33 -7.58 13.06 6.11
CA GLU A 33 -6.24 13.50 6.54
C GLU A 33 -5.18 12.40 6.37
N VAL A 34 -5.52 11.14 6.65
CA VAL A 34 -4.62 10.00 6.46
C VAL A 34 -4.40 9.72 4.98
N LEU A 35 -5.45 9.84 4.15
CA LEU A 35 -5.33 9.71 2.70
C LEU A 35 -4.38 10.77 2.15
N GLU A 36 -4.61 12.06 2.46
CA GLU A 36 -3.75 13.16 2.00
C GLU A 36 -2.29 12.95 2.43
N HIS A 37 -2.07 12.49 3.66
CA HIS A 37 -0.72 12.23 4.14
C HIS A 37 -0.05 11.07 3.41
N LEU A 38 -0.81 10.00 3.15
CA LEU A 38 -0.32 8.84 2.42
C LEU A 38 -0.03 9.17 0.95
N GLU A 39 -0.83 10.00 0.29
CA GLU A 39 -0.57 10.49 -1.08
C GLU A 39 0.73 11.27 -1.16
N HIS A 40 0.95 12.13 -0.17
CA HIS A 40 2.16 12.93 -0.09
C HIS A 40 3.42 12.08 0.10
N LEU A 41 3.36 11.04 0.94
CA LEU A 41 4.49 10.12 1.17
C LEU A 41 4.73 9.19 -0.01
N ALA A 42 3.66 8.67 -0.63
CA ALA A 42 3.74 7.74 -1.74
C ALA A 42 4.03 8.43 -3.08
N LEU A 43 3.79 9.75 -3.18
CA LEU A 43 3.82 10.51 -4.42
C LEU A 43 2.83 9.96 -5.47
N VAL A 44 1.67 9.50 -5.02
CA VAL A 44 0.60 8.91 -5.83
C VAL A 44 -0.74 9.55 -5.45
N ASP A 45 -1.58 9.86 -6.45
CA ASP A 45 -2.96 10.31 -6.24
C ASP A 45 -3.90 9.09 -6.29
N PHE A 46 -4.67 8.85 -5.23
CA PHE A 46 -5.64 7.76 -5.13
C PHE A 46 -7.02 8.24 -4.67
N ARG A 47 -7.32 9.54 -4.81
CA ARG A 47 -8.62 10.17 -4.48
C ARG A 47 -9.75 9.84 -5.45
N ASP A 48 -9.68 8.72 -6.16
CA ASP A 48 -10.87 8.14 -6.76
C ASP A 48 -11.56 7.17 -5.78
N ALA A 49 -12.88 7.02 -5.94
CA ALA A 49 -13.66 6.18 -5.02
C ALA A 49 -13.19 4.71 -5.05
N GLU A 50 -12.69 4.26 -6.20
CA GLU A 50 -12.23 2.89 -6.40
C GLU A 50 -10.89 2.62 -5.69
N GLY A 51 -9.97 3.58 -5.71
CA GLY A 51 -8.67 3.51 -5.02
C GLY A 51 -8.83 3.50 -3.51
N VAL A 52 -9.72 4.33 -2.97
CA VAL A 52 -10.06 4.32 -1.54
C VAL A 52 -10.69 2.98 -1.13
N GLU A 53 -11.61 2.43 -1.93
CA GLU A 53 -12.20 1.12 -1.65
C GLU A 53 -11.16 0.00 -1.67
N ARG A 54 -10.24 0.02 -2.65
CA ARG A 54 -9.14 -0.95 -2.74
C ARG A 54 -8.21 -0.87 -1.52
N LEU A 55 -7.85 0.34 -1.10
CA LEU A 55 -7.03 0.56 0.09
C LEU A 55 -7.70 -0.01 1.34
N GLN A 56 -8.99 0.27 1.53
CA GLN A 56 -9.76 -0.26 2.66
C GLN A 56 -9.81 -1.78 2.67
N LYS A 57 -10.02 -2.42 1.51
CA LYS A 57 -9.99 -3.88 1.37
C LYS A 57 -8.60 -4.46 1.68
N ALA A 58 -7.53 -3.80 1.26
CA ALA A 58 -6.17 -4.25 1.53
C ALA A 58 -5.84 -4.18 3.04
N ILE A 59 -6.26 -3.11 3.72
CA ILE A 59 -6.13 -2.97 5.18
C ILE A 59 -6.91 -4.09 5.88
N GLN A 60 -8.18 -4.27 5.52
CA GLN A 60 -9.03 -5.32 6.09
C GLN A 60 -8.45 -6.73 5.89
N PHE A 61 -7.78 -6.98 4.75
CA PHE A 61 -7.10 -8.24 4.50
C PHE A 61 -5.87 -8.41 5.41
N ALA A 62 -5.06 -7.36 5.58
CA ALA A 62 -3.87 -7.38 6.42
C ALA A 62 -4.21 -7.53 7.92
N ASP A 63 -5.34 -7.00 8.37
CA ASP A 63 -5.74 -7.03 9.77
C ASP A 63 -5.93 -8.45 10.33
N GLN A 64 -6.15 -9.45 9.46
CA GLN A 64 -6.20 -10.87 9.86
C GLN A 64 -4.91 -11.32 10.56
N LEU A 65 -3.78 -10.65 10.29
CA LEU A 65 -2.50 -10.93 10.94
C LEU A 65 -2.51 -10.60 12.44
N HIS A 66 -3.42 -9.73 12.91
CA HIS A 66 -3.57 -9.42 14.34
C HIS A 66 -4.13 -10.58 15.17
N GLU A 67 -4.73 -11.60 14.55
CA GLU A 67 -5.21 -12.80 15.25
C GLU A 67 -4.06 -13.73 15.69
N VAL A 68 -2.86 -13.53 15.14
CA VAL A 68 -1.68 -14.36 15.43
C VAL A 68 -0.93 -13.78 16.64
N ASN A 69 -0.75 -14.59 17.69
CA ASN A 69 0.06 -14.19 18.84
C ASN A 69 1.56 -14.24 18.49
N THR A 70 2.22 -13.08 18.55
CA THR A 70 3.66 -12.91 18.33
C THR A 70 4.43 -12.53 19.60
N ASP A 71 3.83 -12.70 20.79
CA ASP A 71 4.48 -12.43 22.08
C ASP A 71 5.79 -13.21 22.23
N GLY A 72 6.89 -12.48 22.41
CA GLY A 72 8.23 -13.06 22.58
C GLY A 72 8.87 -13.61 21.30
N VAL A 73 8.27 -13.34 20.13
CA VAL A 73 8.86 -13.66 18.83
C VAL A 73 9.64 -12.44 18.34
N GLU A 74 10.95 -12.60 18.14
CA GLU A 74 11.79 -11.56 17.54
C GLU A 74 11.42 -11.35 16.06
N PRO A 75 11.31 -10.09 15.57
CA PRO A 75 11.07 -9.81 14.15
C PRO A 75 12.20 -10.33 13.27
N MET A 76 11.84 -10.94 12.13
CA MET A 76 12.79 -11.38 11.11
C MET A 76 13.05 -10.25 10.12
N ASP A 77 14.30 -9.82 9.98
CA ASP A 77 14.71 -8.73 9.08
C ASP A 77 15.20 -9.25 7.70
N SER A 78 15.77 -10.46 7.69
CA SER A 78 16.30 -11.15 6.52
C SER A 78 16.07 -12.65 6.67
N VAL A 79 15.94 -13.38 5.57
CA VAL A 79 15.92 -14.86 5.62
C VAL A 79 17.33 -15.45 5.78
N LEU A 80 18.37 -14.62 5.80
CA LEU A 80 19.79 -15.00 5.81
C LEU A 80 20.53 -14.56 7.09
N GLU A 81 19.85 -14.56 8.25
CA GLU A 81 20.41 -14.07 9.53
C GLU A 81 21.70 -14.81 9.94
N ASP A 82 21.86 -16.07 9.54
CA ASP A 82 23.05 -16.88 9.83
C ASP A 82 24.29 -16.51 9.00
N ARG A 83 24.19 -15.49 8.14
CA ARG A 83 25.27 -15.09 7.23
C ARG A 83 25.86 -13.75 7.63
N CYS A 84 27.19 -13.68 7.57
CA CYS A 84 27.88 -12.40 7.70
C CYS A 84 27.58 -11.50 6.48
N LEU A 85 27.59 -10.19 6.71
CA LEU A 85 27.49 -9.19 5.64
C LEU A 85 28.69 -9.31 4.69
N TYR A 86 28.40 -9.31 3.39
CA TYR A 86 29.43 -9.29 2.36
C TYR A 86 29.91 -7.86 2.16
N LEU A 87 31.22 -7.65 2.31
CA LEU A 87 31.85 -6.39 1.96
C LEU A 87 32.22 -6.39 0.48
N ARG A 88 31.96 -5.26 -0.19
CA ARG A 88 32.44 -5.01 -1.55
C ARG A 88 33.88 -4.49 -1.49
N GLU A 89 34.76 -5.00 -2.36
CA GLU A 89 36.10 -4.45 -2.54
C GLU A 89 36.04 -3.00 -3.05
N ASP A 90 36.95 -2.15 -2.57
CA ASP A 90 37.01 -0.72 -2.94
C ASP A 90 37.79 -0.54 -4.26
N ASP A 91 37.28 -1.15 -5.31
CA ASP A 91 37.83 -1.05 -6.66
C ASP A 91 36.94 -0.22 -7.57
N VAL A 92 37.56 0.54 -8.48
CA VAL A 92 36.87 1.32 -9.51
C VAL A 92 36.49 0.39 -10.66
N THR A 93 35.19 0.17 -10.86
CA THR A 93 34.67 -0.74 -11.89
C THR A 93 34.18 -0.06 -13.15
N GLU A 94 33.86 1.24 -13.10
CA GLU A 94 33.19 1.96 -14.19
C GLU A 94 33.74 3.38 -14.39
N GLY A 95 33.55 3.90 -15.61
CA GLY A 95 33.87 5.29 -15.95
C GLY A 95 33.31 5.70 -17.32
N ASN A 96 32.97 6.98 -17.46
CA ASN A 96 32.55 7.62 -18.72
C ASN A 96 31.29 7.01 -19.39
N CYS A 97 30.31 6.56 -18.60
CA CYS A 97 29.06 5.94 -19.06
C CYS A 97 27.91 6.94 -19.30
N THR A 98 28.20 8.25 -19.40
CA THR A 98 27.20 9.32 -19.52
C THR A 98 26.17 9.07 -20.62
N LYS A 99 26.61 8.60 -21.79
CA LYS A 99 25.73 8.32 -22.93
C LYS A 99 24.69 7.23 -22.61
N GLU A 100 25.11 6.16 -21.94
CA GLU A 100 24.26 5.02 -21.57
C GLU A 100 23.29 5.42 -20.46
N LEU A 101 23.77 6.15 -19.44
CA LEU A 101 22.95 6.63 -18.33
C LEU A 101 21.83 7.59 -18.79
N LEU A 102 22.11 8.42 -19.80
CA LEU A 102 21.17 9.42 -20.31
C LEU A 102 20.29 8.91 -21.46
N GLU A 103 20.33 7.61 -21.80
CA GLU A 103 19.54 7.05 -22.90
C GLU A 103 18.03 7.13 -22.61
N ASN A 104 17.64 6.83 -21.36
CA ASN A 104 16.23 6.85 -20.92
C ASN A 104 15.75 8.20 -20.37
N ALA A 105 16.61 9.23 -20.39
CA ALA A 105 16.24 10.55 -19.87
C ALA A 105 15.17 11.19 -20.76
N ARG A 106 14.01 11.54 -20.18
CA ARG A 106 12.92 12.24 -20.90
C ARG A 106 13.38 13.59 -21.45
N GLU A 107 14.09 14.34 -20.64
CA GLU A 107 14.68 15.64 -21.00
C GLU A 107 16.09 15.71 -20.42
N LYS A 108 17.02 16.22 -21.22
CA LYS A 108 18.41 16.42 -20.85
C LYS A 108 18.94 17.68 -21.51
N VAL A 109 19.79 18.40 -20.79
CA VAL A 109 20.51 19.56 -21.31
C VAL A 109 21.99 19.29 -21.07
N GLU A 110 22.75 19.29 -22.16
CA GLU A 110 24.14 18.82 -22.17
C GLU A 110 24.22 17.39 -21.59
N GLU A 111 24.95 17.21 -20.50
CA GLU A 111 25.14 15.92 -19.82
C GLU A 111 24.37 15.82 -18.49
N TYR A 112 23.33 16.64 -18.32
CA TYR A 112 22.52 16.70 -17.10
C TYR A 112 21.09 16.23 -17.34
N PHE A 113 20.53 15.53 -16.34
CA PHE A 113 19.09 15.30 -16.25
C PHE A 113 18.39 16.63 -15.97
N VAL A 114 17.30 16.90 -16.69
CA VAL A 114 16.43 18.04 -16.40
C VAL A 114 15.31 17.60 -15.48
N ALA A 115 15.17 18.30 -14.36
CA ALA A 115 14.05 18.15 -13.44
C ALA A 115 13.42 19.53 -13.18
N PRO A 116 12.11 19.59 -12.89
CA PRO A 116 11.48 20.82 -12.44
C PRO A 116 12.16 21.36 -11.16
N PRO A 117 12.18 22.70 -10.95
CA PRO A 117 12.66 23.27 -9.70
C PRO A 117 11.87 22.66 -8.52
N GLY A 118 12.60 22.09 -7.56
CA GLY A 118 12.08 21.11 -6.59
C GLY A 118 10.93 21.57 -5.70
N ASN A 119 10.21 20.57 -5.18
CA ASN A 119 9.05 20.64 -4.29
C ASN A 119 7.85 21.40 -4.86
N ILE A 120 7.36 20.96 -6.04
CA ILE A 120 6.04 21.35 -6.52
C ILE A 120 5.02 20.65 -5.61
N PRO A 121 4.28 21.38 -4.74
CA PRO A 121 3.20 20.79 -3.98
C PRO A 121 2.19 20.19 -4.97
N LEU A 122 1.57 19.06 -4.63
CA LEU A 122 0.47 18.54 -5.43
C LEU A 122 -0.54 19.68 -5.66
N PRO A 123 -0.96 19.93 -6.92
CA PRO A 123 -1.93 20.99 -7.21
C PRO A 123 -3.16 20.78 -6.33
N LYS A 124 -3.69 21.88 -5.79
CA LYS A 124 -4.89 21.82 -4.94
C LYS A 124 -6.04 21.23 -5.75
N LEU A 125 -7.01 20.60 -5.09
CA LEU A 125 -8.18 19.95 -5.72
C LEU A 125 -8.85 20.84 -6.78
N GLU A 126 -8.92 22.15 -6.51
CA GLU A 126 -9.50 23.16 -7.39
C GLU A 126 -8.73 23.37 -8.71
N GLU A 127 -7.44 23.04 -8.74
CA GLU A 127 -6.55 23.23 -9.90
C GLU A 127 -6.45 21.96 -10.76
N GLN A 128 -6.83 20.78 -10.24
CA GLN A 128 -6.76 19.51 -10.98
C GLN A 128 -7.79 19.41 -12.12
N GLU A 129 -8.93 20.10 -12.02
CA GLU A 129 -9.94 20.14 -13.09
C GLU A 129 -9.44 20.85 -14.37
N THR A 130 -8.46 21.75 -14.24
CA THR A 130 -7.96 22.57 -15.35
C THR A 130 -7.07 21.78 -16.33
N PHE A 131 -6.41 20.71 -15.88
CA PHE A 131 -5.50 19.90 -16.72
C PHE A 131 -6.24 18.95 -17.66
N LEU A 132 -7.49 18.58 -17.35
CA LEU A 132 -8.32 17.73 -18.22
C LEU A 132 -9.01 18.51 -19.35
N GLN A 133 -9.07 19.84 -19.26
CA GLN A 133 -9.68 20.70 -20.28
C GLN A 133 -8.70 21.13 -21.39
N GLY A 134 -7.40 20.90 -21.21
CA GLY A 134 -6.34 21.25 -22.18
C GLY A 134 -6.08 20.19 -23.26
N SER A 135 -6.80 19.07 -23.25
CA SER A 135 -6.74 18.03 -24.28
C SER A 135 -8.04 18.03 -25.09
N GLN A 136 -8.28 19.10 -25.85
CA GLN A 136 -9.16 19.10 -27.02
C GLN A 136 -8.39 19.51 -28.27
#